data_AF-A0A5B0Q5N0-F1
#
_entry.id   AF-A0A5B0Q5N0-F1
#
_cell.length_a   1.000
_cell.length_b   1.000
_cell.length_c   1.000
_cell.angle_alpha   90.00
_cell.angle_beta   90.00
_cell.angle_gamma   90.00
#
_symmetry.space_group_name_H-M   'P 1'
#
loop_
_entity.id
_entity.type
_entity.pdbx_description
1 polymer ?
#
loop_
_entity_poly.entity_id
_entity_poly.type
_entity_poly.pdbx_seq_one_letter_code
_entity_poly.pdbx_strand_id
1 'polypeptide(L)'
;MDKSNSHFMIQIITEETFREHNGLDLTSLDDRTTVPPSELPRFRVAKRSRFLNFKFLVSRTLGYQPNKIRLWPLRERAEFALRPHSPVPEDDRALKMQTVYDRMTHKGPYIVFYLEVVGLAHEVQVVPTSEDKPRQMIFLKYFDPSTQKLAGIGHFYLPPMGMNTSSVLITLIKARMGFSDGTGVKLYEVCPLGSIEFS
;
A
#
# COMPACT_ATOMS: atom_id res chain seq x y z
N MET A 1 -12.07 -37.68 -12.25
CA MET A 1 -10.86 -37.06 -11.64
C MET A 1 -11.15 -35.59 -11.44
N ASP A 2 -11.31 -35.20 -10.19
CA ASP A 2 -11.75 -33.87 -9.79
C ASP A 2 -10.70 -32.80 -10.16
N LYS A 3 -11.05 -31.89 -11.06
CA LYS A 3 -10.24 -30.71 -11.38
C LYS A 3 -10.42 -29.74 -10.22
N SER A 4 -9.77 -30.01 -9.09
CA SER A 4 -9.48 -29.02 -8.05
C SER A 4 -8.63 -27.93 -8.68
N ASN A 5 -9.29 -27.01 -9.39
CA ASN A 5 -8.68 -25.87 -10.01
C ASN A 5 -8.33 -24.96 -8.84
N SER A 6 -7.10 -25.07 -8.35
CA SER A 6 -6.67 -24.37 -7.14
C SER A 6 -6.72 -22.85 -7.41
N HIS A 7 -7.44 -22.12 -6.56
CA HIS A 7 -7.60 -20.65 -6.64
C HIS A 7 -6.81 -19.99 -5.50
N PHE A 8 -6.43 -18.74 -5.70
CA PHE A 8 -6.02 -17.84 -4.63
C PHE A 8 -7.22 -16.99 -4.19
N MET A 9 -7.29 -16.75 -2.88
CA MET A 9 -8.10 -15.70 -2.30
C MET A 9 -7.21 -14.48 -2.12
N ILE A 10 -7.65 -13.34 -2.64
CA ILE A 10 -6.85 -12.12 -2.71
C ILE A 10 -7.64 -10.98 -2.05
N GLN A 11 -6.97 -10.19 -1.23
CA GLN A 11 -7.49 -8.95 -0.64
C GLN A 11 -6.71 -7.75 -1.17
N ILE A 12 -7.42 -6.64 -1.40
CA ILE A 12 -6.84 -5.40 -1.92
C ILE A 12 -6.97 -4.30 -0.88
N ILE A 13 -5.86 -3.69 -0.49
CA ILE A 13 -5.83 -2.44 0.25
C ILE A 13 -5.88 -1.31 -0.78
N THR A 14 -6.86 -0.43 -0.63
CA THR A 14 -7.02 0.81 -1.40
C THR A 14 -6.67 2.02 -0.53
N GLU A 15 -6.52 3.20 -1.13
CA GLU A 15 -6.36 4.45 -0.35
C GLU A 15 -7.55 4.69 0.59
N GLU A 16 -8.76 4.36 0.17
CA GLU A 16 -9.98 4.49 0.97
C GLU A 16 -9.95 3.57 2.19
N THR A 17 -9.71 2.26 2.00
CA THR A 17 -9.61 1.32 3.12
C THR A 17 -8.44 1.65 4.06
N PHE A 18 -7.34 2.19 3.52
CA PHE A 18 -6.21 2.66 4.33
C PHE A 18 -6.57 3.89 5.16
N ARG A 19 -7.34 4.83 4.58
CA ARG A 19 -7.81 6.04 5.26
C ARG A 19 -8.71 5.72 6.44
N GLU A 20 -9.58 4.74 6.30
CA GLU A 20 -10.53 4.30 7.32
C GLU A 20 -9.88 3.46 8.43
N HIS A 21 -8.69 2.90 8.18
CA HIS A 21 -8.05 1.99 9.13
C HIS A 21 -7.40 2.73 10.31
N ASN A 22 -7.97 2.53 11.50
CA ASN A 22 -7.56 3.15 12.76
C ASN A 22 -6.36 2.47 13.47
N GLY A 23 -5.77 1.43 12.87
CA GLY A 23 -4.57 0.77 13.43
C GLY A 23 -3.27 1.48 13.07
N LEU A 24 -2.13 0.96 13.52
CA LEU A 24 -0.82 1.49 13.16
C LEU A 24 -0.36 1.02 11.76
N ASP A 25 -0.77 -0.17 11.34
CA ASP A 25 -0.41 -0.76 10.05
C ASP A 25 -1.30 -0.23 8.91
N LEU A 26 -1.18 -0.77 7.71
CA LEU A 26 -2.02 -0.47 6.55
C LEU A 26 -3.42 -1.07 6.68
N THR A 27 -3.53 -2.22 7.35
CA THR A 27 -4.77 -2.98 7.53
C THR A 27 -4.61 -3.93 8.71
N SER A 28 -5.73 -4.37 9.27
CA SER A 28 -5.80 -5.54 10.15
C SER A 28 -6.42 -6.70 9.38
N LEU A 29 -5.75 -7.87 9.35
CA LEU A 29 -6.21 -9.06 8.60
C LEU A 29 -6.83 -10.13 9.49
N ASP A 30 -6.54 -10.10 10.78
CA ASP A 30 -7.00 -11.08 11.77
C ASP A 30 -7.36 -10.40 13.08
N ASP A 31 -8.01 -11.16 13.97
CA ASP A 31 -8.44 -10.68 15.28
C ASP A 31 -7.29 -10.67 16.30
N ARG A 32 -6.03 -10.86 15.88
CA ARG A 32 -4.87 -10.92 16.79
C ARG A 32 -4.44 -9.53 17.24
N THR A 33 -4.93 -8.49 16.58
CA THR A 33 -4.74 -7.10 17.01
C THR A 33 -5.97 -6.61 17.78
N THR A 34 -5.80 -5.56 18.60
CA THR A 34 -6.92 -4.88 19.28
C THR A 34 -7.79 -4.07 18.33
N VAL A 35 -7.46 -4.05 17.03
CA VAL A 35 -8.16 -3.31 15.98
C VAL A 35 -8.96 -4.30 15.14
N PRO A 36 -10.27 -4.06 14.92
CA PRO A 36 -11.09 -4.98 14.14
C PRO A 36 -10.53 -5.18 12.73
N PRO A 37 -10.71 -6.38 12.13
CA PRO A 37 -10.28 -6.64 10.76
C PRO A 37 -10.86 -5.63 9.79
N SER A 38 -10.06 -5.19 8.82
CA SER A 38 -10.49 -4.21 7.83
C SER A 38 -11.35 -4.88 6.76
N GLU A 39 -12.40 -4.18 6.31
CA GLU A 39 -13.25 -4.64 5.21
C GLU A 39 -12.58 -4.38 3.86
N LEU A 40 -11.74 -5.32 3.42
CA LEU A 40 -11.01 -5.21 2.15
C LEU A 40 -11.76 -5.84 0.97
N PRO A 41 -11.76 -5.22 -0.23
CA PRO A 41 -12.19 -5.86 -1.47
C PRO A 41 -11.54 -7.23 -1.69
N ARG A 42 -12.34 -8.25 -1.98
CA ARG A 42 -11.90 -9.65 -2.10
C ARG A 42 -12.08 -10.18 -3.51
N PHE A 43 -11.10 -10.95 -3.97
CA PHE A 43 -11.10 -11.57 -5.29
C PHE A 43 -10.72 -13.04 -5.20
N ARG A 44 -11.37 -13.87 -6.02
CA ARG A 44 -11.02 -15.28 -6.20
C ARG A 44 -10.45 -15.48 -7.60
N VAL A 45 -9.21 -15.94 -7.69
CA VAL A 45 -8.46 -15.99 -8.96
C VAL A 45 -7.80 -17.34 -9.13
N ALA A 46 -7.94 -17.95 -10.31
CA ALA A 46 -7.29 -19.21 -10.60
C ALA A 46 -5.76 -19.06 -10.55
N LYS A 47 -5.04 -19.97 -9.88
CA LYS A 47 -3.57 -19.90 -9.72
C LYS A 47 -2.82 -19.84 -11.06
N ARG A 48 -3.37 -20.51 -12.08
CA ARG A 48 -2.84 -20.51 -13.46
C ARG A 48 -3.17 -19.26 -14.28
N SER A 49 -4.02 -18.36 -13.77
CA SER A 49 -4.39 -17.13 -14.48
C SER A 49 -3.16 -16.25 -14.69
N ARG A 50 -3.14 -15.53 -15.81
CA ARG A 50 -2.17 -14.46 -16.04
C ARG A 50 -2.43 -13.32 -15.06
N PHE A 51 -1.36 -12.69 -14.58
CA PHE A 51 -1.42 -11.54 -13.69
C PHE A 51 -2.18 -10.37 -14.32
N LEU A 52 -1.91 -10.07 -15.60
CA LEU A 52 -2.60 -8.96 -16.28
C LEU A 52 -4.13 -9.16 -16.39
N ASN A 53 -4.60 -10.40 -16.50
CA ASN A 53 -6.05 -10.68 -16.48
C ASN A 53 -6.64 -10.37 -15.10
N PHE A 54 -5.91 -10.71 -14.03
CA PHE A 54 -6.31 -10.36 -12.67
C PHE A 54 -6.29 -8.84 -12.45
N LYS A 55 -5.23 -8.15 -12.86
CA LYS A 55 -5.14 -6.69 -12.80
C LYS A 55 -6.31 -6.02 -13.52
N PHE A 56 -6.66 -6.51 -14.72
CA PHE A 56 -7.81 -6.02 -15.47
C PHE A 56 -9.12 -6.21 -14.70
N LEU A 57 -9.33 -7.40 -14.12
CA LEU A 57 -10.50 -7.67 -13.27
C LEU A 57 -10.59 -6.70 -12.09
N VAL A 58 -9.49 -6.49 -11.36
CA VAL A 58 -9.43 -5.55 -10.23
C VAL A 58 -9.76 -4.13 -10.69
N SER A 59 -9.11 -3.65 -11.75
CA SER A 59 -9.33 -2.30 -12.27
C SER A 59 -10.79 -2.05 -12.64
N ARG A 60 -11.42 -2.98 -13.37
CA ARG A 60 -12.82 -2.87 -13.76
C ARG A 60 -13.76 -2.90 -12.56
N THR A 61 -13.48 -3.76 -11.58
CA THR A 61 -14.33 -3.93 -10.39
C THR A 61 -14.29 -2.70 -9.49
N LEU A 62 -13.12 -2.06 -9.38
CA LEU A 62 -12.91 -0.88 -8.53
C LEU A 62 -13.03 0.45 -9.30
N GLY A 63 -13.42 0.43 -10.58
CA GLY A 63 -13.65 1.64 -11.38
C GLY A 63 -12.40 2.38 -11.86
N TYR A 64 -11.23 1.72 -11.90
CA TYR A 64 -9.98 2.30 -12.39
C TYR A 64 -9.65 1.92 -13.83
N GLN A 65 -8.86 2.75 -14.50
CA GLN A 65 -8.23 2.36 -15.76
C GLN A 65 -7.04 1.41 -15.49
N PRO A 66 -6.87 0.29 -16.23
CA PRO A 66 -5.80 -0.66 -15.97
C PRO A 66 -4.39 -0.06 -16.00
N ASN A 67 -4.13 0.92 -16.87
CA ASN A 67 -2.85 1.63 -16.99
C ASN A 67 -2.64 2.72 -15.91
N LYS A 68 -3.63 2.99 -15.08
CA LYS A 68 -3.58 3.99 -14.00
C LYS A 68 -3.49 3.35 -12.62
N ILE A 69 -3.25 2.05 -12.54
CA ILE A 69 -3.03 1.36 -11.25
C ILE A 69 -1.77 0.51 -11.29
N ARG A 70 -1.15 0.33 -10.13
CA ARG A 70 -0.09 -0.66 -9.87
C ARG A 70 -0.48 -1.48 -8.65
N LEU A 71 -0.17 -2.78 -8.69
CA LEU A 71 -0.41 -3.69 -7.57
C LEU A 71 0.91 -4.02 -6.90
N TRP A 72 0.96 -3.79 -5.59
CA TRP A 72 2.13 -4.03 -4.76
C TRP A 72 1.85 -5.20 -3.83
N PRO A 73 2.46 -6.38 -4.04
CA PRO A 73 2.32 -7.48 -3.12
C PRO A 73 2.90 -7.09 -1.75
N LEU A 74 2.13 -7.35 -0.70
CA LEU A 74 2.60 -7.14 0.66
C LEU A 74 3.47 -8.31 1.10
N ARG A 75 4.51 -7.98 1.86
CA ARG A 75 5.40 -8.94 2.51
C ARG A 75 5.43 -8.64 4.00
N GLU A 76 5.51 -9.70 4.78
CA GLU A 76 5.75 -9.57 6.21
C GLU A 76 7.19 -9.11 6.44
N ARG A 77 7.36 -8.03 7.21
CA ARG A 77 8.65 -7.44 7.56
C ARG A 77 8.64 -7.12 9.04
N ALA A 78 9.37 -7.92 9.82
CA ALA A 78 9.50 -7.85 11.28
C ALA A 78 8.14 -7.92 12.00
N GLU A 79 8.05 -8.85 12.96
CA GLU A 79 6.93 -9.09 13.88
C GLU A 79 5.55 -8.59 13.38
N PHE A 80 5.00 -9.28 12.37
CA PHE A 80 3.62 -9.16 11.89
C PHE A 80 3.25 -7.92 11.07
N ALA A 81 4.18 -6.99 10.83
CA ALA A 81 3.91 -5.84 9.99
C ALA A 81 3.92 -6.23 8.50
N LEU A 82 2.87 -5.87 7.75
CA LEU A 82 2.81 -6.08 6.30
C LEU A 82 3.17 -4.80 5.55
N ARG A 83 4.16 -4.87 4.67
CA ARG A 83 4.62 -3.71 3.90
C ARG A 83 4.66 -4.02 2.39
N PRO A 84 4.25 -3.07 1.54
CA PRO A 84 4.49 -3.14 0.10
C PRO A 84 5.98 -3.32 -0.18
N HIS A 85 6.34 -4.26 -1.05
CA HIS A 85 7.73 -4.51 -1.39
C HIS A 85 8.15 -3.84 -2.71
N SER A 86 7.76 -4.44 -3.83
CA SER A 86 8.03 -3.94 -5.18
C SER A 86 6.80 -4.19 -6.03
N PRO A 87 6.42 -3.30 -6.97
CA PRO A 87 5.24 -3.50 -7.78
C PRO A 87 5.42 -4.76 -8.64
N VAL A 88 4.32 -5.47 -8.92
CA VAL A 88 4.39 -6.62 -9.82
C VAL A 88 4.83 -6.15 -11.21
N PRO A 89 5.89 -6.73 -11.80
CA PRO A 89 6.32 -6.38 -13.15
C PRO A 89 5.24 -6.70 -14.19
N GLU A 90 5.11 -5.83 -15.19
CA GLU A 90 4.09 -5.91 -16.25
C GLU A 90 4.68 -6.06 -17.66
N ASP A 91 6.01 -6.13 -17.74
CA ASP A 91 6.78 -6.42 -18.94
C ASP A 91 6.55 -7.85 -19.44
N ASP A 92 6.48 -8.82 -18.53
CA ASP A 92 6.13 -10.21 -18.85
C ASP A 92 4.60 -10.41 -18.94
N ARG A 93 4.07 -10.39 -20.18
CA ARG A 93 2.64 -10.64 -20.45
C ARG A 93 2.20 -12.07 -20.13
N ALA A 94 3.12 -13.01 -19.99
CA ALA A 94 2.84 -14.41 -19.66
C ALA A 94 2.89 -14.69 -18.15
N LEU A 95 3.32 -13.72 -17.33
CA LEU A 95 3.43 -13.86 -15.88
C LEU A 95 2.14 -14.40 -15.27
N LYS A 96 2.26 -15.51 -14.53
CA LYS A 96 1.13 -16.18 -13.86
C LYS A 96 1.01 -15.71 -12.42
N MET A 97 -0.21 -15.76 -11.89
CA MET A 97 -0.49 -15.47 -10.48
C MET A 97 0.30 -16.36 -9.53
N GLN A 98 0.51 -17.64 -9.88
CA GLN A 98 1.36 -18.55 -9.10
C GLN A 98 2.77 -17.99 -8.91
N THR A 99 3.40 -17.51 -9.98
CA THR A 99 4.75 -16.94 -9.92
C THR A 99 4.80 -15.67 -9.07
N VAL A 100 3.75 -14.85 -9.10
CA VAL A 100 3.63 -13.68 -8.22
C VAL A 100 3.55 -14.11 -6.76
N TYR A 101 2.75 -15.13 -6.44
CA TYR A 101 2.63 -15.69 -5.10
C TYR A 101 3.93 -16.32 -4.60
N ASP A 102 4.65 -17.05 -5.45
CA ASP A 102 5.90 -17.72 -5.08
C ASP A 102 6.96 -16.73 -4.61
N ARG A 103 6.95 -15.51 -5.18
CA ARG A 103 7.84 -14.40 -4.78
C ARG A 103 7.40 -13.70 -3.48
N MET A 104 6.24 -14.01 -2.90
CA MET A 104 5.81 -13.43 -1.62
C MET A 104 6.42 -14.22 -0.46
N THR A 105 6.81 -13.51 0.61
CA THR A 105 7.30 -14.12 1.85
C THR A 105 6.16 -14.54 2.76
N HIS A 106 5.08 -13.75 2.82
CA HIS A 106 3.89 -14.09 3.59
C HIS A 106 3.08 -15.19 2.87
N LYS A 107 2.76 -16.27 3.61
CA LYS A 107 2.00 -17.43 3.10
C LYS A 107 0.70 -17.67 3.89
N GLY A 108 0.04 -16.59 4.29
CA GLY A 108 -1.27 -16.66 4.93
C GLY A 108 -2.40 -17.13 3.99
N PRO A 109 -3.63 -17.21 4.52
CA PRO A 109 -4.80 -17.69 3.76
C PRO A 109 -5.18 -16.77 2.59
N TYR A 110 -4.78 -15.49 2.67
CA TYR A 110 -4.99 -14.50 1.64
C TYR A 110 -3.67 -13.99 1.08
N ILE A 111 -3.66 -13.75 -0.24
CA ILE A 111 -2.69 -12.87 -0.86
C ILE A 111 -3.18 -11.43 -0.66
N VAL A 112 -2.30 -10.53 -0.22
CA VAL A 112 -2.67 -9.12 -0.02
C VAL A 112 -1.85 -8.23 -0.95
N PHE A 113 -2.54 -7.33 -1.65
CA PHE A 113 -1.92 -6.28 -2.45
C PHE A 113 -2.34 -4.90 -1.94
N TYR A 114 -1.43 -3.93 -2.02
CA TYR A 114 -1.78 -2.52 -2.05
C TYR A 114 -1.99 -2.07 -3.50
N LEU A 115 -3.09 -1.37 -3.76
CA LEU A 115 -3.41 -0.78 -5.06
C LEU A 115 -3.00 0.70 -5.03
N GLU A 116 -1.93 1.01 -5.75
CA GLU A 116 -1.48 2.39 -6.00
C GLU A 116 -2.22 2.92 -7.23
N VAL A 117 -2.84 4.09 -7.11
CA VAL A 117 -3.41 4.82 -8.25
C VAL A 117 -2.35 5.79 -8.79
N VAL A 118 -1.91 5.58 -10.02
CA VAL A 118 -0.82 6.35 -10.64
C VAL A 118 -1.37 7.62 -11.29
N GLY A 119 -0.80 8.77 -10.96
CA GLY A 119 -1.04 10.04 -11.64
C GLY A 119 -2.12 10.93 -11.01
N LEU A 120 -2.41 10.78 -9.72
CA LEU A 120 -3.11 11.81 -8.96
C LEU A 120 -2.18 13.02 -8.79
N ALA A 121 -2.64 14.20 -9.23
CA ALA A 121 -1.86 15.43 -9.38
C ALA A 121 -1.26 16.03 -8.08
N HIS A 122 -1.40 15.36 -6.94
CA HIS A 122 -0.93 15.83 -5.62
C HIS A 122 0.36 15.16 -5.16
N GLU A 123 0.85 14.15 -5.86
CA GLU A 123 2.19 13.65 -5.67
C GLU A 123 3.10 14.43 -6.61
N VAL A 124 4.12 15.09 -6.05
CA VAL A 124 5.22 15.72 -6.78
C VAL A 124 5.49 14.89 -8.03
N GLN A 125 5.12 15.45 -9.20
CA GLN A 125 5.41 14.84 -10.49
C GLN A 125 6.92 14.87 -10.67
N VAL A 126 7.58 13.88 -10.13
CA VAL A 126 8.84 13.43 -10.66
C VAL A 126 8.57 11.99 -11.07
N VAL A 127 8.07 11.87 -12.30
CA VAL A 127 7.99 10.60 -13.02
C VAL A 127 9.36 9.92 -12.91
N PRO A 128 9.45 8.61 -12.61
CA PRO A 128 10.74 7.93 -12.66
C PRO A 128 11.19 7.92 -14.12
N THR A 129 12.15 8.78 -14.47
CA THR A 129 12.98 8.55 -15.64
C THR A 129 13.81 7.30 -15.38
N SER A 130 14.08 6.51 -16.42
CA SER A 130 14.69 5.18 -16.36
C SER A 130 16.07 5.09 -15.71
N GLU A 131 16.64 6.23 -15.27
CA GLU A 131 17.95 6.36 -14.64
C GLU A 131 17.89 6.64 -13.12
N ASP A 132 16.70 6.92 -12.57
CA ASP A 132 16.55 7.23 -11.14
C ASP A 132 16.48 5.96 -10.28
N LYS A 133 17.32 5.90 -9.24
CA LYS A 133 17.21 4.90 -8.16
C LYS A 133 15.75 4.81 -7.69
N PRO A 134 15.25 3.60 -7.35
CA PRO A 134 13.87 3.43 -6.90
C PRO A 134 13.61 4.33 -5.69
N ARG A 135 12.67 5.28 -5.83
CA ARG A 135 12.26 6.14 -4.73
C ARG A 135 11.51 5.32 -3.69
N GLN A 136 11.82 5.54 -2.43
CA GLN A 136 11.16 4.87 -1.32
C GLN A 136 9.73 5.38 -1.17
N MET A 137 8.76 4.47 -1.21
CA MET A 137 7.37 4.75 -0.86
C MET A 137 7.22 4.71 0.67
N ILE A 138 6.60 5.73 1.23
CA ILE A 138 6.19 5.77 2.64
C ILE A 138 4.68 5.94 2.74
N PHE A 139 4.11 5.46 3.84
CA PHE A 139 2.70 5.63 4.18
C PHE A 139 2.60 6.57 5.37
N LEU A 140 1.68 7.52 5.32
CA LEU A 140 1.47 8.45 6.42
C LEU A 140 0.09 8.25 7.02
N LYS A 141 0.04 8.33 8.36
CA LYS A 141 -1.19 8.43 9.13
C LYS A 141 -1.20 9.74 9.90
N TYR A 142 -2.37 10.36 9.93
CA TYR A 142 -2.66 11.48 10.80
C TYR A 142 -3.29 10.96 12.09
N PHE A 143 -2.72 11.34 13.23
CA PHE A 143 -3.31 11.12 14.54
C PHE A 143 -4.04 12.38 14.98
N ASP A 144 -5.34 12.26 15.25
CA ASP A 144 -6.15 13.30 15.84
C ASP A 144 -6.19 13.12 17.37
N PRO A 145 -5.54 13.99 18.16
CA PRO A 145 -5.52 13.87 19.62
C PRO A 145 -6.89 14.07 20.26
N SER A 146 -7.80 14.78 19.60
CA SER A 146 -9.13 15.07 20.16
C SER A 146 -10.05 13.85 20.09
N THR A 147 -9.98 13.10 19.00
CA THR A 147 -10.78 11.89 18.80
C THR A 147 -10.03 10.60 19.13
N GLN A 148 -8.72 10.68 19.39
CA GLN A 148 -7.82 9.54 19.61
C GLN A 148 -7.89 8.53 18.44
N LYS A 149 -7.96 9.05 17.21
CA LYS A 149 -8.06 8.23 15.99
C LYS A 149 -6.89 8.46 15.06
N LEU A 150 -6.49 7.39 14.40
CA LEU A 150 -5.58 7.37 13.26
C LEU A 150 -6.38 7.30 11.97
N ALA A 151 -5.97 8.09 10.98
CA ALA A 151 -6.50 8.02 9.62
C ALA A 151 -5.33 8.03 8.62
N GLY A 152 -5.37 7.12 7.65
CA GLY A 152 -4.41 7.13 6.55
C GLY A 152 -4.58 8.37 5.65
N ILE A 153 -3.48 9.07 5.36
CA ILE A 153 -3.50 10.25 4.47
C ILE A 153 -2.88 9.97 3.09
N GLY A 154 -2.63 8.69 2.81
CA GLY A 154 -2.07 8.18 1.56
C GLY A 154 -0.61 7.78 1.66
N HIS A 155 -0.03 7.44 0.50
CA HIS A 155 1.39 7.19 0.34
C HIS A 155 2.10 8.39 -0.31
N PHE A 156 3.40 8.47 -0.09
CA PHE A 156 4.28 9.50 -0.65
C PHE A 156 5.59 8.88 -1.10
N TYR A 157 6.20 9.45 -2.13
CA TYR A 157 7.54 9.09 -2.55
C TYR A 157 8.56 10.04 -1.95
N LEU A 158 9.57 9.47 -1.28
CA LEU A 158 10.66 10.26 -0.74
C LEU A 158 11.57 10.79 -1.87
N PRO A 159 12.11 12.01 -1.71
CA PRO A 159 13.13 12.51 -2.62
C PRO A 159 14.40 11.65 -2.54
N PRO A 160 15.28 11.71 -3.55
CA PRO A 160 16.59 11.05 -3.50
C PRO A 160 17.39 11.45 -2.24
N MET A 161 18.28 10.56 -1.79
CA MET A 161 19.17 10.80 -0.64
C MET A 161 19.90 12.16 -0.75
N GLY A 162 19.90 12.94 0.33
CA GLY A 162 20.61 14.23 0.43
C GLY A 162 19.72 15.46 0.52
N MET A 163 18.40 15.34 0.28
CA MET A 163 17.43 16.40 0.58
C MET A 163 16.91 16.31 2.02
N ASN A 164 16.49 17.45 2.58
CA ASN A 164 15.86 17.48 3.90
C ASN A 164 14.44 16.91 3.83
N THR A 165 14.34 15.58 3.97
CA THR A 165 13.11 14.78 3.88
C THR A 165 11.98 15.33 4.76
N SER A 166 12.27 15.71 6.01
CA SER A 166 11.26 16.18 6.96
C SER A 166 10.56 17.45 6.48
N SER A 167 11.32 18.43 5.96
CA SER A 167 10.74 19.69 5.45
C SER A 167 9.83 19.50 4.23
N VAL A 168 10.24 18.61 3.31
CA VAL A 168 9.44 18.25 2.12
C VAL A 168 8.17 17.53 2.55
N LEU A 169 8.26 16.57 3.47
CA LEU A 169 7.11 15.84 3.98
C LEU A 169 6.10 16.76 4.67
N ILE A 170 6.57 17.68 5.54
CA ILE A 170 5.68 18.64 6.21
C ILE A 170 4.91 19.47 5.18
N THR A 171 5.58 19.93 4.12
CA THR A 171 4.93 20.69 3.04
C THR A 171 3.85 19.86 2.35
N LEU A 172 4.16 18.61 2.00
CA LEU A 172 3.20 17.70 1.35
C LEU A 172 2.02 17.34 2.26
N ILE A 173 2.27 17.11 3.55
CA ILE A 173 1.24 16.84 4.56
C ILE A 173 0.32 18.03 4.67
N LYS A 174 0.86 19.25 4.80
CA LYS A 174 0.04 20.47 4.90
C LYS A 174 -0.84 20.65 3.67
N ALA A 175 -0.28 20.49 2.48
CA ALA A 175 -1.03 20.57 1.23
C ALA A 175 -2.14 19.50 1.14
N ARG A 176 -1.85 18.26 1.54
CA ARG A 176 -2.83 17.15 1.52
C ARG A 176 -3.94 17.32 2.55
N MET A 177 -3.62 17.85 3.72
CA MET A 177 -4.53 18.03 4.85
C MET A 177 -5.26 19.38 4.83
N GLY A 178 -4.88 20.29 3.92
CA GLY A 178 -5.40 21.66 3.89
C GLY A 178 -4.99 22.49 5.12
N PHE A 179 -3.86 22.17 5.74
CA PHE A 179 -3.36 22.92 6.90
C PHE A 179 -2.69 24.22 6.47
N SER A 180 -2.80 25.24 7.32
CA SER A 180 -2.12 26.52 7.10
C SER A 180 -0.59 26.39 7.26
N ASP A 181 0.15 27.31 6.64
CA ASP A 181 1.62 27.33 6.73
C ASP A 181 2.13 27.48 8.17
N GLY A 182 1.38 28.17 9.04
CA GLY A 182 1.72 28.35 10.46
C GLY A 182 1.45 27.11 11.32
N THR A 183 0.78 26.07 10.81
CA THR A 183 0.45 24.88 11.59
C THR A 183 1.72 24.07 11.90
N GLY A 184 1.99 23.86 13.18
CA GLY A 184 3.07 22.97 13.63
C GLY A 184 2.72 21.51 13.37
N VAL A 185 3.60 20.78 12.70
CA VAL A 185 3.46 19.35 12.42
C VAL A 185 4.60 18.60 13.10
N LYS A 186 4.27 17.57 13.87
CA LYS A 186 5.25 16.65 14.47
C LYS A 186 5.21 15.33 13.71
N LEU A 187 6.39 14.82 13.36
CA LEU A 187 6.55 13.55 12.67
C LEU A 187 7.02 12.49 13.65
N TYR A 188 6.55 11.27 13.42
CA TYR A 188 6.77 10.12 14.25
C TYR A 188 6.95 8.91 13.36
N GLU A 189 7.98 8.10 13.60
CA GLU A 189 8.15 6.83 12.90
C GLU A 189 7.54 5.70 13.75
N VAL A 190 6.76 4.83 13.10
CA VAL A 190 6.21 3.63 13.73
C VAL A 190 7.16 2.47 13.48
N CYS A 191 7.85 2.04 14.53
CA CYS A 191 8.79 0.92 14.50
C CYS A 191 8.06 -0.43 14.62
N PRO A 192 8.71 -1.56 14.23
CA PRO A 192 8.07 -2.88 14.14
C PRO A 192 7.45 -3.45 15.42
N LEU A 193 7.68 -2.85 16.58
CA LEU A 193 7.08 -3.24 17.87
C LEU A 193 5.89 -2.35 18.28
N GLY A 194 5.42 -1.48 17.38
CA GLY A 194 4.47 -0.41 17.72
C GLY A 194 5.08 0.70 18.57
N SER A 195 6.40 0.67 18.79
CA SER A 195 7.12 1.79 19.39
C SER A 195 7.12 2.97 18.42
N ILE A 196 7.01 4.17 18.98
CA ILE A 196 7.01 5.41 18.24
C ILE A 196 8.31 6.15 18.55
N GLU A 197 9.12 6.40 17.52
CA GLU A 197 10.37 7.16 17.65
C GLU A 197 10.20 8.58 17.12
N PHE A 198 10.84 9.54 17.81
CA PHE A 198 10.91 10.93 17.38
C PHE A 198 11.96 11.07 16.27
N SER A 199 11.54 11.62 15.12
CA SER A 199 12.40 11.94 13.98
C SER A 199 12.70 13.43 13.87
#